data_AF-X6LII5-F1
#
_entry.id   AF-X6LII5-F1
#
_cell.length_a   1.000
_cell.length_b   1.000
_cell.length_c   1.000
_cell.angle_alpha   90.00
_cell.angle_beta   90.00
_cell.angle_gamma   90.00
#
_symmetry.space_group_name_H-M   'P 1'
#
loop_
_entity.id
_entity.type
_entity.pdbx_description
1 polymer ?
#
loop_
_entity_poly.entity_id
_entity_poly.type
_entity_poly.pdbx_seq_one_letter_code
_entity_poly.pdbx_strand_id
1 'polypeptide(L)'
;SVAEVCEIAEKQLFLPTAPILYQGPMFDTMGSLKEWMNMQIALPSALSLDKINAPCPREGFVIRVSGRIAMKNFELSVAKYVRKGHIQTDKQWSKTWKKAKI
;
A
#
# COMPACT_ATOMS: atom_id res chain seq x y z
N SER A 1 -17.26 -3.79 3.22
CA SER A 1 -16.51 -2.55 3.54
C SER A 1 -15.07 -2.92 3.89
N VAL A 2 -14.16 -1.96 4.14
CA VAL A 2 -12.82 -2.30 4.69
C VAL A 2 -12.94 -3.08 6.00
N ALA A 3 -13.82 -2.65 6.91
CA ALA A 3 -14.06 -3.32 8.19
C ALA A 3 -14.52 -4.78 8.03
N GLU A 4 -15.45 -5.03 7.09
CA GLU A 4 -15.93 -6.39 6.77
C GLU A 4 -14.80 -7.28 6.23
N VAL A 5 -13.92 -6.73 5.38
CA VAL A 5 -12.76 -7.48 4.86
C VAL A 5 -11.79 -7.83 5.99
N CYS A 6 -11.48 -6.87 6.87
CA CYS A 6 -10.60 -7.11 8.01
C CYS A 6 -11.21 -8.13 8.98
N GLU A 7 -12.49 -8.01 9.28
CA GLU A 7 -13.20 -8.93 10.17
C GLU A 7 -13.18 -10.37 9.65
N ILE A 8 -13.51 -10.59 8.38
CA ILE A 8 -13.48 -11.92 7.77
C ILE A 8 -12.05 -12.47 7.76
N ALA A 9 -11.09 -11.67 7.27
CA ALA A 9 -9.69 -12.10 7.17
C ALA A 9 -9.11 -12.48 8.54
N GLU A 10 -9.28 -11.63 9.56
CA GLU A 10 -8.64 -11.79 10.86
C GLU A 10 -9.37 -12.80 11.75
N LYS A 11 -10.70 -12.74 11.83
CA LYS A 11 -11.46 -13.54 12.80
C LYS A 11 -11.90 -14.90 12.26
N GLN A 12 -12.14 -15.01 10.95
CA GLN A 12 -12.66 -16.24 10.36
C GLN A 12 -11.57 -17.03 9.64
N LEU A 13 -10.66 -16.33 8.96
CA LEU A 13 -9.63 -16.95 8.11
C LEU A 13 -8.23 -16.92 8.73
N PHE A 14 -8.03 -16.17 9.82
CA PHE A 14 -6.73 -15.99 10.48
C PHE A 14 -5.62 -15.52 9.52
N LEU A 15 -5.98 -14.70 8.53
CA LEU A 15 -5.09 -14.13 7.55
C LEU A 15 -4.65 -12.72 7.97
N PRO A 16 -3.36 -12.37 7.83
CA PRO A 16 -2.92 -11.00 8.05
C PRO A 16 -3.51 -10.07 7.00
N THR A 17 -3.88 -8.87 7.43
CA THR A 17 -4.40 -7.81 6.55
C THR A 17 -3.33 -6.75 6.32
N ALA A 18 -3.44 -6.02 5.20
CA ALA A 18 -2.62 -4.83 5.01
C ALA A 18 -3.06 -3.77 6.05
N PRO A 19 -2.11 -3.13 6.77
CA PRO A 19 -2.44 -2.15 7.80
C PRO A 19 -3.15 -0.95 7.19
N ILE A 20 -4.23 -0.51 7.83
CA ILE A 20 -4.96 0.69 7.45
C ILE A 20 -4.18 1.91 7.96
N LEU A 21 -3.66 2.73 7.05
CA LEU A 21 -2.90 3.94 7.39
C LEU A 21 -3.81 5.15 7.67
N TYR A 22 -4.97 5.20 7.00
CA TYR A 22 -5.96 6.26 7.15
C TYR A 22 -7.31 5.78 6.63
N GLN A 23 -8.38 6.17 7.32
CA GLN A 23 -9.77 5.99 6.88
C GLN A 23 -10.58 7.22 7.27
N GLY A 24 -11.12 7.93 6.28
CA GLY A 24 -11.86 9.16 6.50
C GLY A 24 -12.30 9.82 5.20
N PRO A 25 -12.77 11.08 5.27
CA PRO A 25 -13.11 11.88 4.10
C PRO A 25 -11.95 11.99 3.10
N MET A 26 -12.28 12.32 1.86
CA MET A 26 -11.26 12.61 0.86
C MET A 26 -10.54 13.91 1.21
N PHE A 27 -9.24 13.98 0.93
CA PHE A 27 -8.46 15.20 1.10
C PHE A 27 -9.04 16.32 0.22
N ASP A 28 -9.13 17.53 0.78
CA ASP A 28 -9.72 18.68 0.10
C ASP A 28 -8.94 19.10 -1.15
N THR A 29 -7.63 18.79 -1.19
CA THR A 29 -6.76 19.13 -2.32
C THR A 29 -5.77 18.01 -2.63
N MET A 30 -5.30 17.98 -3.88
CA MET A 30 -4.19 17.10 -4.27
C MET A 30 -2.88 17.45 -3.54
N GLY A 31 -2.72 18.70 -3.11
CA GLY A 31 -1.55 19.15 -2.34
C GLY A 31 -1.49 18.49 -0.96
N SER A 32 -2.59 18.54 -0.20
CA SER A 32 -2.66 17.93 1.13
C SER A 32 -2.55 16.41 1.07
N LEU A 33 -3.14 15.78 0.05
CA LEU A 33 -2.93 14.35 -0.19
C LEU A 33 -1.45 14.04 -0.44
N LYS A 34 -0.77 14.79 -1.32
CA LYS A 34 0.65 14.58 -1.64
C LYS A 34 1.56 14.76 -0.42
N GLU A 35 1.30 15.77 0.40
CA GLU A 35 2.04 16.01 1.64
C GLU A 35 1.88 14.82 2.61
N TRP A 36 0.64 14.38 2.84
CA TRP A 36 0.36 13.21 3.65
C TRP A 36 1.07 11.96 3.11
N MET A 37 1.01 11.72 1.80
CA MET A 37 1.68 10.59 1.14
C MET A 37 3.20 10.62 1.35
N ASN A 38 3.83 11.79 1.28
CA ASN A 38 5.26 11.97 1.51
C ASN A 38 5.65 11.75 2.98
N MET A 39 4.81 12.16 3.93
CA MET A 39 5.04 11.87 5.34
C MET A 39 4.93 10.36 5.61
N GLN A 40 3.91 9.71 5.07
CA GLN A 40 3.64 8.29 5.31
C GLN A 40 4.65 7.35 4.69
N ILE A 41 5.21 7.69 3.52
CA ILE A 41 6.18 6.82 2.83
C ILE A 41 7.53 6.75 3.55
N ALA A 42 7.87 7.79 4.34
CA ALA A 42 9.10 7.84 5.13
C ALA A 42 9.01 7.01 6.43
N LEU A 43 7.80 6.64 6.85
CA LEU A 43 7.60 5.81 8.04
C LEU A 43 7.94 4.34 7.75
N PRO A 44 8.37 3.58 8.77
CA PRO A 44 8.60 2.14 8.63
C PRO A 44 7.33 1.40 8.21
N SER A 45 7.51 0.28 7.48
CA SER A 45 6.39 -0.64 7.25
C SER A 45 6.00 -1.33 8.55
N ALA A 46 4.70 -1.46 8.81
CA ALA A 46 4.21 -2.15 10.01
C ALA A 46 4.58 -3.64 10.02
N LEU A 47 4.85 -4.21 8.85
CA LEU A 47 5.19 -5.62 8.66
C LEU A 47 6.69 -5.85 8.37
N SER A 48 7.51 -4.79 8.37
CA SER A 48 8.95 -4.96 8.16
C SER A 48 9.66 -5.29 9.47
N LEU A 49 9.78 -6.59 9.75
CA LEU A 49 10.86 -7.13 10.55
C LEU A 49 11.88 -7.70 9.55
N ASP A 50 12.75 -6.84 9.00
CA ASP A 50 13.92 -7.37 8.29
C ASP A 50 14.88 -8.02 9.30
N LYS A 51 15.61 -9.05 8.88
CA LYS A 51 16.51 -9.90 9.72
C LYS A 51 17.59 -9.14 10.50
N ILE A 52 17.78 -7.87 10.18
CA ILE A 52 18.63 -6.91 10.87
C ILE A 52 17.62 -5.88 11.37
N ASN A 53 17.50 -5.66 12.69
CA ASN A 53 16.53 -4.77 13.36
C ASN A 53 16.61 -3.28 12.90
N ALA A 54 16.44 -3.03 11.62
CA ALA A 54 16.52 -1.74 10.97
C ALA A 54 15.16 -1.46 10.33
N PRO A 55 14.59 -0.27 10.57
CA PRO A 55 13.31 0.10 9.98
C PRO A 55 13.41 0.12 8.45
N CYS A 56 12.60 -0.69 7.77
CA CYS A 56 12.49 -0.67 6.32
C CYS A 56 11.42 0.36 5.92
N PRO A 57 11.76 1.39 5.13
CA PRO A 57 10.78 2.36 4.63
C PRO A 57 9.72 1.66 3.79
N ARG A 58 8.48 2.15 3.83
CA ARG A 58 7.40 1.60 3.00
C ARG A 58 7.73 1.72 1.51
N GLU A 59 7.46 0.66 0.76
CA GLU A 59 7.57 0.68 -0.70
C GLU A 59 6.49 1.60 -1.32
N GLY A 60 5.30 1.57 -0.74
CA GLY A 60 4.12 2.25 -1.24
C GLY A 60 2.90 1.95 -0.40
N PHE A 61 1.74 2.41 -0.87
CA PHE A 61 0.44 2.06 -0.32
C PHE A 61 -0.65 2.15 -1.41
N VAL A 62 -1.77 1.49 -1.13
CA VAL A 62 -2.96 1.51 -1.98
C VAL A 62 -3.97 2.47 -1.37
N ILE A 63 -4.57 3.31 -2.21
CA ILE A 63 -5.68 4.19 -1.87
C ILE A 63 -6.90 3.66 -2.60
N ARG A 64 -8.02 3.52 -1.89
CA ARG A 64 -9.28 3.11 -2.51
C ARG A 64 -10.48 3.74 -1.81
N VAL A 65 -11.61 3.80 -2.52
CA VAL A 65 -12.91 4.03 -1.87
C VAL A 65 -13.18 2.89 -0.88
N SER A 66 -13.70 3.18 0.32
CA SER A 66 -13.85 2.19 1.41
C SER A 66 -14.97 1.16 1.17
N GLY A 67 -15.93 1.50 0.32
CA GLY A 67 -17.10 0.70 -0.01
C GLY A 67 -16.82 -0.45 -0.99
N ARG A 68 -17.92 -1.03 -1.49
CA ARG A 68 -17.89 -2.00 -2.61
C ARG A 68 -17.61 -1.24 -3.90
N ILE A 69 -16.77 -1.81 -4.76
CA ILE A 69 -16.38 -1.21 -6.02
C ILE A 69 -17.01 -2.02 -7.15
N ALA A 70 -17.88 -1.38 -7.94
CA ALA A 70 -18.38 -2.00 -9.16
C ALA A 70 -17.22 -2.16 -10.16
N MET A 71 -17.15 -3.30 -10.86
CA MET A 71 -16.05 -3.59 -11.79
C MET A 71 -15.81 -2.47 -12.81
N LYS A 72 -16.87 -1.91 -13.37
CA LYS A 72 -16.80 -0.77 -14.32
C LYS A 72 -16.17 0.50 -13.75
N ASN A 73 -16.09 0.63 -12.42
CA ASN A 73 -15.55 1.80 -11.73
C ASN A 73 -14.18 1.51 -11.09
N PHE A 74 -13.62 0.31 -11.27
CA PHE A 74 -12.41 -0.11 -10.55
C PHE A 74 -11.23 0.83 -10.80
N GLU A 75 -11.00 1.19 -12.07
CA GLU A 75 -9.90 2.07 -12.49
C GLU A 75 -9.98 3.47 -11.89
N LEU A 76 -11.17 3.93 -11.52
CA LEU A 76 -11.40 5.25 -10.92
C LEU A 76 -11.45 5.20 -9.38
N SER A 77 -11.52 4.00 -8.81
CA SER A 77 -11.79 3.80 -7.38
C SER A 77 -10.59 3.30 -6.59
N VAL A 78 -9.48 2.99 -7.27
CA VAL A 78 -8.26 2.43 -6.68
C VAL A 78 -7.05 3.10 -7.33
N ALA A 79 -6.10 3.53 -6.51
CA ALA A 79 -4.81 4.05 -6.93
C ALA A 79 -3.69 3.43 -6.10
N LYS A 80 -2.48 3.39 -6.66
CA LYS A 80 -1.26 3.04 -5.93
C LYS A 80 -0.29 4.20 -5.94
N TYR A 81 0.35 4.42 -4.79
CA TYR A 81 1.50 5.31 -4.66
C TYR A 81 2.71 4.49 -4.30
N VAL A 82 3.83 4.72 -5.00
CA VAL A 82 5.11 4.04 -4.76
C VAL A 82 6.21 5.08 -4.58
N ARG A 83 7.17 4.78 -3.70
CA ARG A 83 8.28 5.69 -3.41
C ARG A 83 9.14 5.96 -4.65
N LYS A 84 9.80 7.12 -4.65
CA LYS A 84 10.80 7.46 -5.67
C LYS A 84 11.93 6.42 -5.66
N GLY A 85 12.42 6.05 -6.85
CA GLY A 85 13.50 5.07 -7.02
C GLY A 85 13.07 3.61 -6.82
N HIS A 86 11.76 3.34 -6.75
CA HIS A 86 11.24 1.98 -6.87
C HIS A 86 11.53 1.43 -8.28
N ILE A 87 12.01 0.19 -8.36
CA ILE A 87 12.40 -0.42 -9.64
C ILE A 87 11.14 -0.68 -10.46
N GLN A 88 11.07 -0.07 -11.64
CA GLN A 88 9.99 -0.34 -12.58
C GLN A 88 10.36 -1.52 -13.47
N THR A 89 9.40 -2.40 -13.73
CA THR A 89 9.57 -3.52 -14.66
C THR A 89 9.80 -3.00 -16.08
N ASP A 90 11.00 -3.21 -16.62
CA ASP A 90 11.30 -3.02 -18.04
C ASP A 90 11.11 -4.32 -18.84
N LYS A 91 11.23 -4.25 -20.17
CA LYS A 91 11.07 -5.42 -21.07
C LYS A 91 12.08 -6.55 -20.81
N GLN A 92 13.18 -6.27 -20.11
CA GLN A 92 14.24 -7.23 -19.79
C GLN A 92 14.22 -7.69 -18.33
N TRP A 93 13.24 -7.24 -17.53
CA TRP A 93 13.11 -7.56 -16.10
C TRP A 93 13.22 -9.05 -15.80
N SER A 94 12.60 -9.92 -16.61
CA SER A 94 12.68 -11.38 -16.40
C SER A 94 14.10 -11.94 -16.49
N LYS A 95 15.02 -11.23 -17.15
CA LYS A 95 16.43 -11.62 -17.32
C LYS A 95 17.37 -10.90 -16.34
N THR A 96 17.00 -9.71 -15.87
CA THR A 96 17.82 -8.87 -14.99
C THR A 96 17.37 -8.88 -13.53
N TRP A 97 16.23 -9.52 -13.24
CA TRP A 97 15.71 -9.64 -11.88
C TRP A 97 16.73 -10.31 -10.96
N LYS A 98 17.10 -9.58 -9.91
CA LYS A 98 17.87 -10.12 -8.80
C LYS A 98 16.94 -10.23 -7.61
N LYS A 99 16.91 -11.41 -6.99
CA LYS A 99 16.23 -11.59 -5.71
C LYS A 99 16.76 -10.56 -4.73
N ALA A 100 15.87 -9.79 -4.12
CA ALA A 100 16.24 -8.90 -3.02
C ALA A 100 16.93 -9.75 -1.95
N LYS A 101 18.11 -9.32 -1.49
CA LYS A 101 18.79 -9.96 -0.36
C LYS A 101 18.05 -9.53 0.91
N ILE A 102 17.29 -10.46 1.48
CA ILE A 102 16.54 -10.31 2.74
C ILE A 102 17.32 -11.02 3.85
#